data_AF-A0A2T7P7W2-F1
#
_entry.id   AF-A0A2T7P7W2-F1
#
_cell.length_a   1.000
_cell.length_b   1.000
_cell.length_c   1.000
_cell.angle_alpha   90.00
_cell.angle_beta   90.00
_cell.angle_gamma   90.00
#
_symmetry.space_group_name_H-M   'P 1'
#
loop_
_entity.id
_entity.type
_entity.pdbx_description
1 polymer ?
#
loop_
_entity_poly.entity_id
_entity_poly.type
_entity_poly.pdbx_seq_one_letter_code
_entity_poly.pdbx_strand_id
1 'polypeptide(L)'
;MPQATNRQLVRDMNNTPVGRGTVYNEMLKISATTRERARKANEGEQLRLDKVARLLERHQRVTDHVTARVQERVQQGLKEMRAFQHVLQDRYSVRHFRTLQPSPVRMSNRRRKLETMFYHSGFSQKAMQPEIKRQMKKEDPEYLRRKFKAQILARSRQEVVRLVARNTMLSRTLTAPLSPGQNLQESTSATALTPAPTQHLEGITIEKTGHRPKIC
;
A
#
# COMPACT_ATOMS: atom_id res chain seq x y z
N MET A 1 -100.24 43.07 23.96
CA MET A 1 -98.89 42.92 24.54
C MET A 1 -98.75 41.49 25.08
N PRO A 2 -97.89 40.63 24.53
CA PRO A 2 -97.68 39.29 25.09
C PRO A 2 -96.55 39.31 26.13
N GLN A 3 -96.79 38.64 27.26
CA GLN A 3 -95.80 38.38 28.31
C GLN A 3 -94.86 37.26 27.88
N ALA A 4 -93.56 37.47 27.99
CA ALA A 4 -92.53 36.48 27.68
C ALA A 4 -92.51 35.38 28.74
N THR A 5 -92.79 34.14 28.31
CA THR A 5 -92.71 32.93 29.11
C THR A 5 -91.27 32.45 29.30
N ASN A 6 -91.05 31.80 30.44
CA ASN A 6 -89.81 31.19 30.95
C ASN A 6 -88.92 30.55 29.85
N ARG A 7 -87.77 31.18 29.59
CA ARG A 7 -86.64 30.50 28.94
C ARG A 7 -85.89 29.68 29.98
N GLN A 8 -85.89 28.36 29.78
CA GLN A 8 -85.01 27.43 30.48
C GLN A 8 -83.56 27.91 30.40
N LEU A 9 -82.92 28.08 31.56
CA LEU A 9 -81.47 28.22 31.69
C LEU A 9 -80.83 26.91 31.23
N VAL A 10 -80.44 26.82 29.97
CA VAL A 10 -79.49 25.83 29.48
C VAL A 10 -78.18 26.11 30.21
N ARG A 11 -77.88 25.30 31.22
CA ARG A 11 -76.58 25.35 31.89
C ARG A 11 -75.53 24.83 30.92
N ASP A 12 -74.69 25.72 30.42
CA ASP A 12 -73.45 25.36 29.72
C ASP A 12 -72.62 24.47 30.64
N MET A 13 -72.51 23.17 30.32
CA MET A 13 -71.65 22.24 31.05
C MET A 13 -70.16 22.61 31.00
N ASN A 14 -69.78 23.54 30.11
CA ASN A 14 -68.40 23.96 29.88
C ASN A 14 -67.97 25.18 30.71
N ASN A 15 -68.90 25.83 31.43
CA ASN A 15 -68.64 27.04 32.22
C ASN A 15 -68.95 26.85 33.70
N THR A 16 -68.52 25.72 34.29
CA THR A 16 -68.45 25.62 35.75
C THR A 16 -67.17 26.31 36.23
N PRO A 17 -67.22 27.19 37.26
CA PRO A 17 -66.02 27.81 37.79
C PRO A 17 -65.14 26.73 38.41
N VAL A 18 -64.09 26.35 37.69
CA VAL A 18 -63.05 25.44 38.16
C VAL A 18 -62.36 26.14 39.34
N GLY A 19 -62.67 25.71 40.57
CA GLY A 19 -62.10 26.30 41.77
C GLY A 19 -60.58 26.22 41.73
N ARG A 20 -59.86 27.23 42.25
CA ARG A 20 -58.38 27.24 42.22
C ARG A 20 -57.78 25.91 42.74
N GLY A 21 -58.39 25.29 43.75
CA GLY A 21 -57.98 23.99 44.28
C GLY A 21 -58.08 22.79 43.32
N THR A 22 -59.01 22.79 42.35
CA THR A 22 -59.11 21.70 41.37
C THR A 22 -58.01 21.78 40.32
N VAL A 23 -57.61 22.98 39.88
CA VAL A 23 -56.47 23.19 38.98
C VAL A 23 -55.15 22.75 39.60
N TYR A 24 -54.91 23.11 40.88
CA TYR A 24 -53.70 22.67 41.59
C TYR A 24 -53.66 21.14 41.77
N ASN A 25 -54.81 20.52 42.09
CA ASN A 25 -54.88 19.06 42.20
C ASN A 25 -54.63 18.34 40.87
N GLU A 26 -55.11 18.88 39.75
CA GLU A 26 -54.82 18.34 38.42
C GLU A 26 -53.34 18.48 38.05
N MET A 27 -52.73 19.64 38.32
CA MET A 27 -51.29 19.83 38.12
C MET A 27 -50.46 18.86 38.97
N LEU A 28 -50.84 18.65 40.24
CA LEU A 28 -50.17 17.68 41.11
C LEU A 28 -50.30 16.26 40.58
N LYS A 29 -51.48 15.85 40.10
CA LYS A 29 -51.69 14.54 39.46
C LYS A 29 -50.84 14.38 38.21
N ILE A 30 -50.79 15.39 37.33
CA ILE A 30 -49.94 15.35 36.13
C ILE A 30 -48.48 15.18 36.54
N SER A 31 -48.00 15.96 37.52
CA SER A 31 -46.62 15.86 38.02
C SER A 31 -46.30 14.50 38.65
N ALA A 32 -47.25 13.88 39.33
CA ALA A 32 -47.09 12.54 39.89
C ALA A 32 -46.97 11.50 38.76
N THR A 33 -47.85 11.56 37.75
CA THR A 33 -47.81 10.61 36.62
C THR A 33 -46.57 10.77 35.75
N THR A 34 -46.02 11.98 35.62
CA THR A 34 -44.76 12.20 34.87
C THR A 34 -43.56 11.67 35.66
N ARG A 35 -43.52 11.87 36.99
CA ARG A 35 -42.50 11.26 37.86
C ARG A 35 -42.55 9.74 37.81
N GLU A 36 -43.73 9.13 37.86
CA GLU A 36 -43.87 7.67 37.76
C GLU A 36 -43.41 7.14 36.39
N ARG A 37 -43.74 7.84 35.30
CA ARG A 37 -43.25 7.49 33.96
C ARG A 37 -41.73 7.59 33.87
N ALA A 38 -41.14 8.66 34.38
CA ALA A 38 -39.69 8.82 34.42
C ALA A 38 -39.01 7.73 35.27
N ARG A 39 -39.59 7.38 36.42
CA ARG A 39 -39.09 6.30 37.28
C ARG A 39 -39.09 4.96 36.54
N LYS A 40 -40.19 4.60 35.87
CA LYS A 40 -40.28 3.37 35.08
C LYS A 40 -39.28 3.34 33.92
N ALA A 41 -39.06 4.48 33.25
CA ALA A 41 -38.05 4.60 32.20
C ALA A 41 -36.64 4.39 32.77
N ASN A 42 -36.31 5.02 33.89
CA ASN A 42 -35.02 4.87 34.57
C ASN A 42 -34.78 3.44 35.04
N GLU A 43 -35.79 2.75 35.57
CA GLU A 43 -35.70 1.34 35.96
C GLU A 43 -35.39 0.46 34.73
N GLY A 44 -36.03 0.73 33.59
CA GLY A 44 -35.75 0.05 32.33
C GLY A 44 -34.33 0.28 31.81
N GLU A 45 -33.81 1.50 31.93
CA GLU A 45 -32.43 1.84 31.58
C GLU A 45 -31.42 1.20 32.52
N GLN A 46 -31.68 1.20 33.83
CA GLN A 46 -30.83 0.57 34.83
C GLN A 46 -30.65 -0.93 34.53
N LEU A 47 -31.72 -1.64 34.19
CA LEU A 47 -31.65 -3.05 33.81
C LEU A 47 -30.84 -3.29 32.54
N ARG A 48 -30.83 -2.34 31.59
CA ARG A 48 -29.99 -2.42 30.39
C ARG A 48 -28.52 -2.20 30.74
N LEU A 49 -28.23 -1.20 31.58
CA LEU A 49 -26.87 -0.92 32.07
C LEU A 49 -26.31 -2.11 32.84
N ASP A 50 -27.10 -2.74 33.70
CA ASP A 50 -26.69 -3.93 34.46
C ASP A 50 -26.34 -5.11 33.53
N LYS A 51 -27.11 -5.31 32.45
CA LYS A 51 -26.78 -6.34 31.44
C LYS A 51 -25.47 -6.04 30.72
N VAL A 52 -25.25 -4.79 30.33
CA VAL A 52 -24.01 -4.37 29.68
C VAL A 52 -22.83 -4.53 30.63
N ALA A 53 -22.96 -4.13 31.90
CA ALA A 53 -21.94 -4.29 32.92
C ALA A 53 -21.52 -5.77 33.09
N ARG A 54 -22.50 -6.69 33.17
CA ARG A 54 -22.22 -8.14 33.26
C ARG A 54 -21.49 -8.67 32.03
N LEU A 55 -21.84 -8.20 30.83
CA LEU A 55 -21.16 -8.59 29.59
C LEU A 55 -19.73 -8.07 29.56
N LEU A 56 -19.50 -6.82 29.96
CA LEU A 56 -18.18 -6.23 30.06
C LEU A 56 -17.30 -6.96 31.07
N GLU A 57 -17.84 -7.27 32.24
CA GLU A 57 -17.11 -8.01 33.28
C GLU A 57 -16.71 -9.42 32.79
N ARG A 58 -17.63 -10.12 32.11
CA ARG A 58 -17.33 -11.43 31.51
C ARG A 58 -16.23 -11.32 30.46
N HIS A 59 -16.31 -10.32 29.58
CA HIS A 59 -15.30 -10.09 28.56
C HIS A 59 -13.95 -9.77 29.21
N GLN A 60 -13.93 -8.92 30.22
CA GLN A 60 -12.73 -8.54 30.96
C GLN A 60 -12.03 -9.76 31.58
N ARG A 61 -12.78 -10.65 32.24
CA ARG A 61 -12.21 -11.89 32.81
C ARG A 61 -11.55 -12.78 31.74
N VAL A 62 -12.16 -12.88 30.56
CA VAL A 62 -11.60 -13.66 29.44
C VAL A 62 -10.34 -12.99 28.91
N THR A 63 -10.37 -11.67 28.70
CA THR A 63 -9.18 -10.94 28.25
C THR A 63 -8.04 -11.04 29.23
N ASP A 64 -8.31 -10.93 30.54
CA ASP A 64 -7.31 -11.02 31.60
C ASP A 64 -6.66 -12.41 31.66
N HIS A 65 -7.46 -13.47 31.49
CA HIS A 65 -6.93 -14.82 31.40
C HIS A 65 -6.03 -15.00 30.17
N VAL A 66 -6.44 -14.50 29.00
CA VAL A 66 -5.65 -14.60 27.77
C VAL A 66 -4.35 -13.80 27.90
N THR A 67 -4.40 -12.57 28.41
CA THR A 67 -3.21 -11.72 28.59
C THR A 67 -2.24 -12.33 29.59
N ALA A 68 -2.73 -12.87 30.71
CA ALA A 68 -1.91 -13.58 31.69
C ALA A 68 -1.18 -14.77 31.05
N ARG A 69 -1.88 -15.60 30.26
CA ARG A 69 -1.27 -16.74 29.55
C ARG A 69 -0.20 -16.32 28.55
N VAL A 70 -0.42 -15.23 27.83
CA VAL A 70 0.57 -14.69 26.89
C VAL A 70 1.79 -14.17 27.65
N GLN A 71 1.59 -13.45 28.75
CA GLN A 71 2.67 -12.95 29.60
C GLN A 71 3.51 -14.10 30.19
N GLU A 72 2.87 -15.16 30.70
CA GLU A 72 3.56 -16.36 31.20
C GLU A 72 4.49 -16.97 30.14
N ARG A 73 3.97 -17.17 28.91
CA ARG A 73 4.77 -17.73 27.80
C ARG A 73 5.96 -16.83 27.44
N VAL A 74 5.74 -15.51 27.39
CA VAL A 74 6.81 -14.56 27.10
C VAL A 74 7.87 -14.57 28.20
N GLN A 75 7.46 -14.56 29.46
CA GLN A 75 8.38 -14.61 30.60
C GLN A 75 9.19 -15.90 30.62
N GLN A 76 8.56 -17.04 30.32
CA GLN A 76 9.25 -18.32 30.22
C GLN A 76 10.27 -18.30 29.07
N GLY A 77 9.88 -17.83 27.88
CA GLY A 77 10.80 -17.70 26.74
C GLY A 77 11.98 -16.78 27.04
N LEU A 78 11.75 -15.65 27.74
CA LEU A 78 12.83 -14.77 28.18
C LEU A 78 13.74 -15.44 29.21
N LYS A 79 13.19 -16.24 30.12
CA LYS A 79 13.98 -17.00 31.11
C LYS A 79 14.87 -18.04 30.42
N GLU A 80 14.33 -18.77 29.45
CA GLU A 80 15.07 -19.74 28.65
C GLU A 80 16.18 -19.04 27.86
N MET A 81 15.88 -17.93 27.17
CA MET A 81 16.89 -17.14 26.44
C MET A 81 18.01 -16.63 27.35
N ARG A 82 17.68 -16.12 28.54
CA ARG A 82 18.68 -15.69 29.53
C ARG A 82 19.54 -16.86 30.00
N ALA A 83 18.94 -18.02 30.27
CA ALA A 83 19.67 -19.22 30.64
C ALA A 83 20.63 -19.67 29.52
N PHE A 84 20.18 -19.67 28.26
CA PHE A 84 21.05 -19.93 27.11
C PHE A 84 22.17 -18.92 26.99
N GLN A 85 21.90 -17.64 27.20
CA GLN A 85 22.92 -16.60 27.19
C GLN A 85 23.99 -16.84 28.26
N HIS A 86 23.60 -17.21 29.48
CA HIS A 86 24.53 -17.57 30.55
C HIS A 86 25.40 -18.79 30.17
N VAL A 87 24.80 -19.86 29.66
CA VAL A 87 25.55 -21.06 29.23
C VAL A 87 26.54 -20.74 28.11
N LEU A 88 26.14 -19.90 27.15
CA LEU A 88 27.02 -19.47 26.06
C LEU A 88 28.17 -18.57 26.55
N GLN A 89 27.91 -17.67 27.52
CA GLN A 89 28.95 -16.84 28.12
C GLN A 89 30.00 -17.67 28.87
N ASP A 90 29.56 -18.64 29.67
CA ASP A 90 30.45 -19.40 30.55
C ASP A 90 31.20 -20.52 29.82
N ARG A 91 30.55 -21.23 28.90
CA ARG A 91 31.13 -22.44 28.25
C ARG A 91 31.60 -22.24 26.82
N TYR A 92 31.11 -21.21 26.14
CA TYR A 92 31.38 -21.00 24.71
C TYR A 92 31.81 -19.56 24.44
N SER A 93 32.97 -19.17 24.97
CA SER A 93 33.61 -17.90 24.63
C SER A 93 33.75 -17.75 23.10
N VAL A 94 33.52 -16.53 22.59
CA VAL A 94 33.55 -16.16 21.16
C VAL A 94 34.83 -16.65 20.44
N ARG A 95 35.93 -16.84 21.19
CA ARG A 95 37.20 -17.38 20.66
C ARG A 95 37.08 -18.80 20.11
N HIS A 96 36.11 -19.59 20.59
CA HIS A 96 35.87 -20.98 20.15
C HIS A 96 35.02 -21.06 18.86
N PHE A 97 34.34 -19.98 18.48
CA PHE A 97 33.51 -19.96 17.27
C PHE A 97 34.30 -19.44 16.08
N ARG A 98 34.84 -20.37 15.29
CA ARG A 98 35.58 -20.10 14.04
C ARG A 98 34.78 -19.27 13.01
N THR A 99 33.45 -19.27 13.11
CA THR A 99 32.52 -18.51 12.24
C THR A 99 32.31 -17.06 12.65
N LEU A 100 32.63 -16.69 13.91
CA LEU A 100 32.53 -15.33 14.44
C LEU A 100 33.87 -14.59 14.41
N GLN A 101 34.97 -15.31 14.11
CA GLN A 101 36.22 -14.66 13.76
C GLN A 101 36.00 -13.85 12.48
N PRO A 102 36.34 -12.54 12.46
CA PRO A 102 36.21 -11.75 11.25
C PRO A 102 37.10 -12.37 10.17
N SER A 103 36.46 -12.98 9.17
CA SER A 103 37.18 -13.51 8.02
C SER A 103 37.95 -12.34 7.38
N PRO A 104 39.28 -12.44 7.20
CA PRO A 104 40.10 -11.35 6.68
C PRO A 104 39.76 -10.98 5.23
N VAL A 105 38.93 -11.78 4.55
CA VAL A 105 38.44 -11.49 3.21
C VAL A 105 37.04 -10.90 3.32
N ARG A 106 36.93 -9.57 3.26
CA ARG A 106 35.64 -8.87 3.07
C ARG A 106 35.03 -9.30 1.74
N MET A 107 34.28 -10.38 1.78
CA MET A 107 33.44 -10.86 0.70
C MET A 107 32.30 -9.86 0.49
N SER A 108 32.09 -9.40 -0.75
CA SER A 108 30.91 -8.59 -1.06
C SER A 108 29.64 -9.41 -0.81
N ASN A 109 28.58 -8.79 -0.27
CA ASN A 109 27.30 -9.47 0.01
C ASN A 109 26.75 -10.18 -1.24
N ARG A 110 26.99 -9.60 -2.42
CA ARG A 110 26.62 -10.17 -3.73
C ARG A 110 27.34 -11.48 -4.00
N ARG A 111 28.66 -11.52 -3.78
CA ARG A 111 29.45 -12.75 -3.92
C ARG A 111 29.02 -13.80 -2.91
N ARG A 112 28.74 -13.39 -1.67
CA ARG A 112 28.21 -14.28 -0.63
C ARG A 112 26.90 -14.93 -1.09
N LYS A 113 25.93 -14.15 -1.58
CA LYS A 113 24.64 -14.68 -2.08
C LYS A 113 24.80 -15.73 -3.17
N LEU A 114 25.68 -15.48 -4.15
CA LEU A 114 25.95 -16.44 -5.22
C LEU A 114 26.61 -17.72 -4.69
N GLU A 115 27.61 -17.58 -3.82
CA GLU A 115 28.26 -18.73 -3.19
C GLU A 115 27.28 -19.57 -2.36
N THR A 116 26.36 -18.95 -1.61
CA THR A 116 25.35 -19.69 -0.85
C THR A 116 24.35 -20.42 -1.77
N MET A 117 23.92 -19.78 -2.87
CA MET A 117 23.02 -20.40 -3.83
C MET A 117 23.63 -21.66 -4.46
N PHE A 118 24.90 -21.60 -4.86
CA PHE A 118 25.60 -22.76 -5.42
C PHE A 118 25.93 -23.83 -4.38
N TYR A 119 26.16 -23.44 -3.13
CA TYR A 119 26.34 -24.39 -2.03
C TYR A 119 25.06 -25.22 -1.80
N HIS A 120 23.89 -24.57 -1.81
CA HIS A 120 22.61 -25.26 -1.61
C HIS A 120 22.16 -26.11 -2.80
N SER A 121 22.66 -25.88 -4.01
CA SER A 121 22.36 -26.71 -5.17
C SER A 121 23.22 -27.97 -5.27
N GLY A 122 24.10 -28.23 -4.30
CA GLY A 122 24.91 -29.45 -4.23
C GLY A 122 26.13 -29.47 -5.15
N PHE A 123 26.44 -28.36 -5.83
CA PHE A 123 27.63 -28.25 -6.67
C PHE A 123 28.87 -27.92 -5.84
N SER A 124 30.03 -28.44 -6.27
CA SER A 124 31.31 -28.12 -5.65
C SER A 124 31.63 -26.63 -5.79
N GLN A 125 31.86 -25.96 -4.65
CA GLN A 125 32.17 -24.53 -4.61
C GLN A 125 33.42 -24.18 -5.45
N LYS A 126 34.43 -25.08 -5.48
CA LYS A 126 35.64 -24.90 -6.30
C LYS A 126 35.32 -24.94 -7.80
N ALA A 127 34.44 -25.84 -8.22
CA ALA A 127 34.03 -25.96 -9.62
C ALA A 127 33.21 -24.76 -10.10
N MET A 128 32.42 -24.14 -9.21
CA MET A 128 31.54 -23.02 -9.53
C MET A 128 32.19 -21.64 -9.45
N GLN A 129 33.44 -21.52 -8.96
CA GLN A 129 34.14 -20.24 -8.91
C GLN A 129 34.20 -19.47 -10.25
N PRO A 130 34.41 -20.12 -11.42
CA PRO A 130 34.42 -19.43 -12.70
C PRO A 130 33.06 -18.80 -13.03
N GLU A 131 31.97 -19.51 -12.76
CA GLU A 131 30.62 -19.03 -13.03
C GLU A 131 30.22 -17.90 -12.06
N ILE A 132 30.59 -18.01 -10.77
CA ILE A 132 30.43 -16.93 -9.80
C ILE A 132 31.18 -15.67 -10.26
N LYS A 133 32.43 -15.80 -10.69
CA LYS A 133 33.22 -14.66 -11.22
C LYS A 133 32.59 -14.07 -12.48
N ARG A 134 32.07 -14.90 -13.37
CA ARG A 134 31.38 -14.47 -14.60
C ARG A 134 30.11 -13.68 -14.29
N GLN A 135 29.28 -14.15 -13.38
CA GLN A 135 28.07 -13.45 -12.95
C GLN A 135 28.42 -12.14 -12.24
N MET A 136 29.42 -12.17 -11.34
CA MET A 136 29.96 -10.96 -10.69
C MET A 136 30.35 -9.89 -11.73
N LYS A 137 31.08 -10.28 -12.79
CA LYS A 137 31.48 -9.38 -13.89
C LYS A 137 30.31 -8.90 -14.75
N LYS A 138 29.27 -9.71 -14.97
CA LYS A 138 28.10 -9.34 -15.77
C LYS A 138 27.30 -8.19 -15.17
N GLU A 139 27.09 -8.20 -13.84
CA GLU A 139 26.37 -7.11 -13.16
C GLU A 139 27.34 -6.08 -12.53
N ASP A 140 28.60 -6.07 -12.96
CA ASP A 140 29.54 -4.99 -12.60
C ASP A 140 29.13 -3.71 -13.36
N PRO A 141 28.82 -2.60 -12.65
CA PRO A 141 28.39 -1.36 -13.29
C PRO A 141 29.41 -0.80 -14.28
N GLU A 142 30.70 -0.96 -14.04
CA GLU A 142 31.75 -0.47 -14.94
C GLU A 142 31.81 -1.28 -16.24
N TYR A 143 31.63 -2.61 -16.14
CA TYR A 143 31.54 -3.47 -17.32
C TYR A 143 30.32 -3.13 -18.17
N LEU A 144 29.17 -2.90 -17.53
CA LEU A 144 27.93 -2.51 -18.21
C LEU A 144 28.06 -1.15 -18.90
N ARG A 145 28.64 -0.15 -18.24
CA ARG A 145 28.91 1.18 -18.83
C ARG A 145 29.77 1.09 -20.08
N ARG A 146 30.86 0.32 -20.04
CA ARG A 146 31.75 0.13 -21.20
C ARG A 146 31.03 -0.56 -22.36
N LYS A 147 30.26 -1.61 -22.06
CA LYS A 147 29.48 -2.34 -23.07
C LYS A 147 28.43 -1.43 -23.73
N PHE A 148 27.71 -0.65 -22.94
CA PHE A 148 26.71 0.29 -23.43
C PHE A 148 27.33 1.40 -24.30
N LYS A 149 28.45 1.99 -23.84
CA LYS A 149 29.20 2.98 -24.63
C LYS A 149 29.65 2.40 -25.97
N ALA A 150 30.18 1.17 -25.98
CA ALA A 150 30.61 0.51 -27.21
C ALA A 150 29.43 0.28 -28.18
N GLN A 151 28.25 -0.09 -27.67
CA GLN A 151 27.05 -0.24 -28.47
C GLN A 151 26.59 1.08 -29.10
N ILE A 152 26.60 2.18 -28.33
CA ILE A 152 26.26 3.51 -28.85
C ILE A 152 27.24 3.92 -29.96
N LEU A 153 28.54 3.76 -29.73
CA LEU A 153 29.56 4.08 -30.73
C LEU A 153 29.44 3.22 -32.00
N ALA A 154 29.05 1.96 -31.87
CA ALA A 154 28.82 1.09 -33.02
C ALA A 154 27.59 1.54 -33.84
N ARG A 155 26.49 1.89 -33.16
CA ARG A 155 25.28 2.42 -33.80
C ARG A 155 25.55 3.75 -34.51
N SER A 156 26.23 4.68 -33.84
CA SER A 156 26.53 5.99 -34.44
C SER A 156 27.44 5.85 -35.66
N ARG A 157 28.45 4.96 -35.62
CA ARG A 157 29.28 4.66 -36.80
C ARG A 157 28.46 4.09 -37.97
N GLN A 158 27.54 3.18 -37.69
CA GLN A 158 26.65 2.63 -38.73
C GLN A 158 25.73 3.70 -39.32
N GLU A 159 25.19 4.60 -38.51
CA GLU A 159 24.37 5.72 -38.96
C GLU A 159 25.15 6.70 -39.83
N VAL A 160 26.37 7.07 -39.43
CA VAL A 160 27.25 7.93 -40.24
C VAL A 160 27.54 7.29 -41.59
N VAL A 161 27.90 6.00 -41.63
CA VAL A 161 28.13 5.28 -42.90
C VAL A 161 26.88 5.28 -43.79
N ARG A 162 25.70 5.05 -43.21
CA ARG A 162 24.42 5.10 -43.95
C ARG A 162 24.12 6.50 -44.49
N LEU A 163 24.34 7.54 -43.71
CA LEU A 163 24.11 8.93 -44.12
C LEU A 163 25.09 9.35 -45.23
N VAL A 164 26.36 8.98 -45.11
CA VAL A 164 27.36 9.21 -46.17
C VAL A 164 26.94 8.49 -47.45
N ALA A 165 26.55 7.22 -47.37
CA ALA A 165 26.08 6.47 -48.54
C ALA A 165 24.86 7.12 -49.20
N ARG A 166 23.87 7.55 -48.41
CA ARG A 166 22.68 8.27 -48.89
C ARG A 166 23.06 9.58 -49.58
N ASN A 167 23.92 10.39 -48.96
CA ASN A 167 24.36 11.66 -49.53
C ASN A 167 25.16 11.46 -50.82
N THR A 168 26.04 10.46 -50.88
CA THR A 168 26.77 10.15 -52.12
C THR A 168 25.84 9.68 -53.24
N MET A 169 24.79 8.92 -52.93
CA MET A 169 23.76 8.51 -53.91
C MET A 169 22.99 9.73 -54.42
N LEU A 170 22.54 10.62 -53.53
CA LEU A 170 21.83 11.84 -53.90
C LEU A 170 22.69 12.79 -54.73
N SER A 171 23.95 13.01 -54.37
CA SER A 171 24.88 13.80 -55.16
C SER A 171 25.10 13.17 -56.54
N ARG A 172 25.21 11.84 -56.63
CA ARG A 172 25.38 11.14 -57.92
C ARG A 172 24.13 11.22 -58.81
N THR A 173 22.93 11.27 -58.24
CA THR A 173 21.69 11.52 -59.00
C THR A 173 21.57 12.97 -59.48
N LEU A 174 22.13 13.94 -58.74
CA LEU A 174 22.08 15.35 -59.11
C LEU A 174 23.17 15.75 -60.12
N THR A 175 24.28 15.00 -60.18
CA THR A 175 25.36 15.21 -61.17
C THR A 175 25.30 14.20 -62.33
N ALA A 176 24.26 13.38 -62.42
CA ALA A 176 24.05 12.54 -63.59
C ALA A 176 23.80 13.45 -64.80
N PRO A 177 24.57 13.33 -65.90
CA PRO A 177 24.33 14.15 -67.08
C PRO A 177 22.92 13.84 -67.61
N LEU A 178 22.12 14.89 -67.79
CA LEU A 178 20.90 14.83 -68.60
C LEU A 178 21.31 14.31 -69.98
N SER A 179 20.94 13.06 -70.27
CA SER A 179 21.16 12.46 -71.58
C SER A 179 20.40 13.30 -72.62
N PRO A 180 21.08 13.87 -73.63
CA PRO A 180 20.41 14.69 -74.63
C PRO A 180 19.59 13.79 -75.56
N GLY A 181 18.28 13.95 -75.50
CA GLY A 181 17.35 13.32 -76.44
C GLY A 181 16.45 12.28 -75.79
N GLN A 182 15.39 12.76 -75.12
CA GLN A 182 14.08 12.14 -75.25
C GLN A 182 12.99 13.17 -74.93
N ASN A 183 12.04 13.24 -75.85
CA ASN A 183 11.00 14.24 -75.99
C ASN A 183 10.09 14.36 -74.77
N LEU A 184 9.58 15.58 -74.60
CA LEU A 184 8.32 15.86 -73.92
C LEU A 184 7.22 14.92 -74.42
N GLN A 185 6.78 14.02 -73.56
CA GLN A 185 5.38 13.66 -73.49
C GLN A 185 4.92 13.82 -72.05
N GLU A 186 4.10 14.85 -71.87
CA GLU A 186 3.24 15.04 -70.72
C GLU A 186 2.44 13.75 -70.47
N SER A 187 2.54 13.21 -69.27
CA SER A 187 1.41 12.54 -68.65
C SER A 187 1.43 12.85 -67.16
N THR A 188 0.56 13.79 -66.83
CA THR A 188 0.07 14.10 -65.51
C THR A 188 -0.52 12.85 -64.85
N SER A 189 -0.07 12.50 -63.67
CA SER A 189 -0.92 11.92 -62.63
C SER A 189 -0.32 12.14 -61.25
N ALA A 190 -0.82 13.23 -60.67
CA ALA A 190 -1.00 13.52 -59.27
C ALA A 190 -0.96 12.34 -58.27
N THR A 191 -0.28 12.62 -57.15
CA THR A 191 -0.73 12.34 -55.77
C THR A 191 -0.75 10.89 -55.27
N ALA A 192 0.19 10.58 -54.37
CA ALA A 192 -0.15 9.96 -53.09
C ALA A 192 1.00 10.10 -52.08
N LEU A 193 0.83 11.04 -51.15
CA LEU A 193 1.42 10.97 -49.81
C LEU A 193 1.13 9.59 -49.22
N THR A 194 2.15 8.90 -48.72
CA THR A 194 1.97 7.81 -47.76
C THR A 194 3.10 7.82 -46.73
N PRO A 195 2.80 7.43 -45.48
CA PRO A 195 3.37 8.05 -44.29
C PRO A 195 4.43 7.19 -43.62
N ALA A 196 5.13 7.81 -42.67
CA ALA A 196 6.09 7.19 -41.77
C ALA A 196 5.51 5.96 -41.06
N PRO A 197 6.31 4.90 -40.82
CA PRO A 197 5.90 3.83 -39.92
C PRO A 197 6.08 4.29 -38.48
N THR A 198 4.95 4.61 -37.85
CA THR A 198 4.76 4.65 -36.40
C THR A 198 5.13 3.28 -35.84
N GLN A 199 6.27 3.17 -35.17
CA GLN A 199 6.53 2.03 -34.29
C GLN A 199 5.88 2.33 -32.94
N HIS A 200 4.90 1.47 -32.62
CA HIS A 200 4.19 1.42 -31.36
C HIS A 200 5.17 1.40 -30.17
N LEU A 201 5.03 2.42 -29.32
CA LEU A 201 5.41 2.35 -27.92
C LEU A 201 4.50 1.33 -27.25
N GLU A 202 4.97 0.09 -27.10
CA GLU A 202 4.42 -0.81 -26.11
C GLU A 202 4.81 -0.30 -24.73
N GLY A 203 3.77 -0.01 -23.94
CA GLY A 203 3.86 0.66 -22.66
C GLY A 203 4.61 -0.16 -21.64
N ILE A 204 5.68 0.44 -21.11
CA ILE A 204 6.18 0.12 -19.78
C ILE A 204 5.23 0.80 -18.81
N THR A 205 4.38 0.00 -18.18
CA THR A 205 3.65 0.37 -16.96
C THR A 205 4.67 0.81 -15.91
N ILE A 206 4.69 2.11 -15.62
CA ILE A 206 5.40 2.66 -14.47
C ILE A 206 4.52 2.34 -13.25
N GLU A 207 4.78 1.21 -12.60
CA GLU A 207 4.29 0.99 -11.25
C GLU A 207 5.00 1.97 -10.31
N LYS A 208 4.17 2.81 -9.69
CA LYS A 208 4.51 3.74 -8.61
C LYS A 208 5.26 2.99 -7.50
N THR A 209 6.57 3.23 -7.37
CA THR A 209 7.26 2.97 -6.10
C THR A 209 7.19 4.22 -5.24
N GLY A 210 6.37 4.13 -4.20
CA GLY A 210 6.19 5.16 -3.20
C GLY A 210 7.51 5.52 -2.54
N HIS A 211 7.93 6.76 -2.76
CA HIS A 211 8.94 7.43 -1.97
C HIS A 211 8.31 7.78 -0.62
N ARG A 212 8.62 7.04 0.44
CA ARG A 212 8.48 7.53 1.82
C ARG A 212 9.86 7.98 2.32
N PRO A 213 10.03 9.25 2.72
CA PRO A 213 11.28 9.70 3.32
C PRO A 213 11.48 9.04 4.68
N LYS A 214 12.72 8.66 4.96
CA LYS A 214 13.17 8.37 6.32
C LYS A 214 13.22 9.69 7.07
N ILE A 215 12.44 9.77 8.13
CA ILE A 215 12.53 10.83 9.15
C ILE A 215 13.81 10.55 9.94
N CYS A 216 14.60 11.61 10.15
CA CYS A 216 15.77 11.64 11.04
C CYS A 216 15.38 11.36 12.49
#